data_AF-A0A1K1LX31-F1
#
_entry.id   AF-A0A1K1LX31-F1
#
_cell.length_a   1.000
_cell.length_b   1.000
_cell.length_c   1.000
_cell.angle_alpha   90.00
_cell.angle_beta   90.00
_cell.angle_gamma   90.00
#
_symmetry.space_group_name_H-M   'P 1'
#
loop_
_entity.id
_entity.type
_entity.pdbx_description
1 polymer ?
#
loop_
_entity_poly.entity_id
_entity_poly.type
_entity_poly.pdbx_seq_one_letter_code
_entity_poly.pdbx_strand_id
1 'polypeptide(L)' 'MDLTRQQESLVAISLLTATGNLEELNIALNLGLDAGLTVNEVEEVLVQLNDLPGHLNFFSSGMAVLIL' A
#
# COMPACT_ATOMS: atom_id res chain seq x y z
N MET A 1 9.43 -13.55 16.39
CA MET A 1 8.50 -13.48 15.24
C MET A 1 9.15 -12.56 14.26
N ASP A 2 9.93 -13.10 13.34
CA ASP A 2 10.56 -12.33 12.27
C ASP A 2 9.48 -12.06 11.22
N LEU A 3 9.24 -10.78 10.93
CA LEU A 3 8.37 -10.38 9.84
C LEU A 3 9.12 -10.60 8.53
N THR A 4 8.46 -11.19 7.54
CA THR A 4 9.05 -11.26 6.19
C THR A 4 9.06 -9.87 5.57
N ARG A 5 9.96 -9.63 4.60
CA ARG A 5 10.03 -8.37 3.84
C ARG A 5 8.67 -7.95 3.27
N GLN A 6 7.84 -8.93 2.88
CA GLN A 6 6.47 -8.71 2.41
C GLN A 6 5.59 -8.18 3.54
N GLN A 7 5.63 -8.81 4.72
CA GLN A 7 4.85 -8.38 5.88
C GLN A 7 5.27 -6.99 6.38
N GLU A 8 6.57 -6.67 6.39
CA GLU A 8 7.07 -5.33 6.73
C GLU A 8 6.53 -4.27 5.76
N SER A 9 6.56 -4.56 4.45
CA SER A 9 6.04 -3.65 3.43
C SER A 9 4.53 -3.45 3.56
N LEU A 10 3.79 -4.53 3.86
CA LEU A 10 2.33 -4.50 4.02
C LEU A 10 1.90 -3.66 5.25
N VAL A 11 2.67 -3.74 6.34
CA VAL A 11 2.48 -2.88 7.53
C VAL A 11 2.78 -1.41 7.19
N ALA A 12 3.86 -1.14 6.46
CA ALA A 12 4.21 0.22 6.04
C ALA A 12 3.13 0.83 5.13
N ILE A 13 2.66 0.08 4.13
CA ILE A 13 1.57 0.46 3.23
C ILE A 13 0.32 0.82 4.03
N SER A 14 -0.05 -0.01 5.02
CA SER A 14 -1.22 0.23 5.86
C SER A 14 -1.11 1.52 6.68
N LEU A 15 0.05 1.76 7.30
CA LEU A 15 0.31 2.94 8.12
C LEU A 15 0.31 4.23 7.27
N LEU A 16 0.96 4.18 6.11
CA LEU A 16 1.06 5.30 5.17
C LEU A 16 -0.30 5.64 4.54
N THR A 17 -1.12 4.60 4.29
CA THR A 17 -2.51 4.77 3.86
C THR A 17 -3.36 5.43 4.95
N ALA A 18 -3.24 4.99 6.20
CA ALA A 18 -3.99 5.57 7.32
C ALA A 18 -3.56 7.01 7.66
N THR A 19 -2.30 7.37 7.42
CA THR A 19 -1.76 8.72 7.64
C THR A 19 -1.96 9.66 6.46
N GLY A 20 -2.37 9.14 5.30
CA GLY A 20 -2.60 9.95 4.10
C GLY A 20 -1.32 10.41 3.39
N ASN A 21 -0.16 9.79 3.69
CA ASN A 21 1.12 10.17 3.09
C ASN A 21 1.37 9.43 1.77
N LEU A 22 0.89 10.04 0.68
CA LEU A 22 0.92 9.48 -0.68
C LEU A 22 2.31 9.28 -1.27
N GLU A 23 3.27 10.16 -0.96
CA GLU A 23 4.64 10.08 -1.48
C GLU A 23 5.37 8.84 -0.92
N GLU A 24 5.34 8.71 0.40
CA GLU A 24 5.93 7.56 1.10
C GLU A 24 5.18 6.26 0.76
N LEU A 25 3.85 6.31 0.59
CA LEU A 25 3.09 5.13 0.17
C LEU A 25 3.60 4.60 -1.16
N ASN A 26 3.86 5.49 -2.12
CA ASN A 26 4.36 5.12 -3.44
C ASN A 26 5.68 4.34 -3.37
N ILE A 27 6.56 4.77 -2.47
CA ILE A 27 7.84 4.11 -2.22
C ILE A 27 7.61 2.75 -1.56
N ALA A 28 6.75 2.67 -0.55
CA ALA A 28 6.43 1.44 0.16
C ALA A 28 5.74 0.40 -0.74
N LEU A 29 4.90 0.84 -1.69
CA LEU A 29 4.28 0.00 -2.71
C LEU A 29 5.33 -0.64 -3.61
N ASN A 30 6.24 0.17 -4.17
CA ASN A 30 7.32 -0.33 -5.01
C ASN A 30 8.23 -1.31 -4.25
N LEU A 31 8.61 -0.98 -3.01
CA LEU A 31 9.39 -1.88 -2.15
C LEU A 31 8.64 -3.19 -1.86
N GLY A 32 7.33 -3.13 -1.68
CA GLY A 32 6.49 -4.30 -1.50
C GLY A 32 6.50 -5.20 -2.73
N LEU A 33 6.29 -4.63 -3.92
CA LEU A 33 6.32 -5.36 -5.18
C LEU A 33 7.70 -5.98 -5.45
N ASP A 34 8.78 -5.26 -5.16
CA ASP A 34 10.17 -5.75 -5.27
C ASP A 34 10.45 -6.89 -4.27
N ALA A 35 9.82 -6.83 -3.09
CA ALA A 35 9.85 -7.90 -2.10
C ALA A 35 8.97 -9.12 -2.47
N GLY A 36 8.29 -9.08 -3.61
CA GLY A 36 7.44 -10.15 -4.11
C GLY A 36 6.00 -10.12 -3.60
N LEU A 37 5.51 -8.97 -3.12
CA LEU A 37 4.07 -8.75 -2.99
C LEU A 37 3.43 -8.70 -4.37
N THR A 38 2.20 -9.17 -4.45
CA THR A 38 1.38 -8.97 -5.64
C THR A 38 0.53 -7.72 -5.52
N VAL A 39 0.16 -7.16 -6.67
CA VAL A 39 -0.83 -6.08 -6.79
C VAL A 39 -2.10 -6.42 -6.01
N ASN A 40 -2.56 -7.66 -6.10
CA ASN A 40 -3.79 -8.12 -5.47
C ASN A 40 -3.71 -8.11 -3.94
N GLU A 41 -2.56 -8.44 -3.35
CA GLU A 41 -2.34 -8.36 -1.90
C GLU A 41 -2.35 -6.92 -1.41
N VAL A 42 -1.76 -6.00 -2.18
CA VAL A 42 -1.82 -4.56 -1.89
C VAL A 42 -3.24 -4.04 -1.98
N GLU A 43 -3.98 -4.39 -3.04
CA GLU A 43 -5.37 -3.97 -3.23
C GLU A 43 -6.27 -4.47 -2.10
N GLU A 44 -6.11 -5.72 -1.65
CA GLU A 44 -6.87 -6.25 -0.51
C GLU A 44 -6.65 -5.44 0.78
N VAL A 45 -5.42 -4.98 1.02
CA VAL A 45 -5.11 -4.14 2.18
C VAL A 45 -5.74 -2.77 2.05
N LEU A 46 -5.68 -2.16 0.85
CA LEU A 46 -6.30 -0.86 0.59
C LEU A 46 -7.84 -0.93 0.68
N VAL A 47 -8.44 -2.04 0.25
CA VAL A 47 -9.88 -2.34 0.37
C VAL A 47 -10.27 -2.56 1.83
N GLN A 48 -9.44 -3.22 2.63
CA GLN A 48 -9.70 -3.35 4.08
C GLN A 48 -9.64 -2.00 4.81
N LEU A 49 -8.91 -1.02 4.28
CA LEU A 49 -8.78 0.34 4.83
C LEU A 49 -9.82 1.34 4.25
N ASN A 50 -10.84 0.86 3.53
CA ASN A 50 -11.86 1.66 2.83
C ASN A 50 -12.66 2.63 3.74
N ASP A 51 -12.71 2.39 5.05
CA ASP A 51 -13.38 3.28 6.01
C ASP A 51 -12.52 4.50 6.45
N LEU A 52 -11.27 4.64 5.98
CA LEU A 52 -10.41 5.77 6.35
C LEU A 52 -10.69 7.02 5.47
N PRO A 53 -10.85 8.20 6.08
CA PRO A 53 -11.02 9.46 5.35
C PRO A 53 -9.74 9.78 4.57
N GLY A 54 -9.79 9.58 3.25
CA GLY A 54 -8.63 9.72 2.34
C GLY A 54 -8.58 8.67 1.23
N HIS A 55 -9.33 7.56 1.38
CA HIS A 55 -9.36 6.43 0.45
C HIS A 55 -9.64 6.81 -1.02
N LEU A 56 -10.56 7.74 -1.31
CA LEU A 56 -10.90 8.12 -2.69
C LEU A 56 -9.74 8.78 -3.46
N ASN A 57 -8.91 9.57 -2.77
CA ASN A 57 -7.73 10.17 -3.40
C ASN A 57 -6.63 9.12 -3.60
N PHE A 58 -6.52 8.17 -2.66
CA PHE A 58 -5.56 7.06 -2.70
C PHE A 58 -5.87 6.01 -3.75
N PHE A 59 -7.13 5.59 -3.92
CA PHE A 59 -7.50 4.61 -4.95
C PHE A 59 -7.21 5.17 -6.34
N SER A 60 -7.47 6.47 -6.56
CA SER A 60 -7.17 7.12 -7.83
C SER A 60 -5.67 7.30 -8.10
N SER A 61 -4.83 7.54 -7.07
CA SER A 61 -3.39 7.76 -7.24
C SER A 61 -2.56 6.48 -7.10
N GLY A 62 -2.92 5.58 -6.19
CA GLY A 62 -2.25 4.31 -5.93
C GLY A 62 -2.47 3.29 -7.05
N MET A 63 -3.69 3.24 -7.62
CA MET A 63 -3.93 2.44 -8.83
C MET A 63 -3.17 2.98 -10.04
N ALA A 64 -2.90 4.29 -10.12
CA ALA A 64 -2.11 4.85 -11.21
C ALA A 64 -0.63 4.40 -11.19
N VAL A 65 -0.09 4.07 -10.01
CA VAL A 65 1.29 3.55 -9.84
C VAL A 65 1.37 2.09 -10.29
N LEU A 66 0.28 1.35 -10.11
CA LEU A 66 0.19 -0.06 -10.49
C LEU A 66 0.02 -0.31 -11.99
N ILE A 67 -0.19 0.75 -12.78
CA ILE A 67 -0.43 0.70 -14.23
C ILE A 67 0.79 1.23 -15.03
N LEU A 68 1.84 1.73 -14.37
CA LEU A 68 3.11 2.18 -15.00
C LEU A 68 4.21 1.13 -14.83
#